data_AF-A0A8T7AMM8-F1
#
_entry.id   AF-A0A8T7AMM8-F1
#
_cell.length_a   1.000
_cell.length_b   1.000
_cell.length_c   1.000
_cell.angle_alpha   90.00
_cell.angle_beta   90.00
_cell.angle_gamma   90.00
#
_symmetry.space_group_name_H-M   'P 1'
#
loop_
_entity.id
_entity.type
_entity.pdbx_description
1 polymer ?
#
loop_
_entity_poly.entity_id
_entity_poly.type
_entity_poly.pdbx_seq_one_letter_code
_entity_poly.pdbx_strand_id
1 'polypeptide(L)' 'SVDFNHNPASSTYDATMTKVIDGNLVKVCSWYDNEWGFSNRMLDTTLALVNA' A
#
# COMPACT_ATOMS: atom_id res chain seq x y z
N SER A 1 -0.32 -1.52 12.98
CA SER A 1 0.76 -0.93 12.16
C SER A 1 1.98 -1.82 12.16
N VAL A 2 2.44 -2.28 13.34
CA VAL A 2 3.55 -3.24 13.48
C VAL A 2 3.39 -4.51 12.63
N ASP A 3 2.14 -4.92 12.35
CA ASP A 3 1.79 -6.06 11.49
C ASP A 3 2.28 -5.88 10.03
N PHE A 4 2.62 -4.66 9.62
CA PHE A 4 3.08 -4.33 8.28
C PHE A 4 4.58 -4.00 8.22
N ASN A 5 5.31 -4.11 9.33
CA ASN A 5 6.76 -3.88 9.33
C ASN A 5 7.45 -4.83 8.34
N HIS A 6 8.32 -4.28 7.48
CA HIS A 6 9.00 -5.00 6.41
C HIS A 6 8.06 -5.66 5.38
N ASN A 7 6.82 -5.17 5.25
CA ASN A 7 5.93 -5.59 4.16
C ASN A 7 6.33 -4.85 2.86
N PRO A 8 6.70 -5.56 1.78
CA PRO A 8 7.17 -4.92 0.56
C PRO A 8 6.03 -4.33 -0.28
N ALA A 9 4.76 -4.56 0.05
CA ALA A 9 3.64 -4.04 -0.72
C ALA A 9 3.51 -2.52 -0.56
N SER A 10 3.17 -1.83 -1.66
CA SER A 10 2.92 -0.38 -1.63
C SER A 10 1.57 0.01 -1.04
N SER A 11 0.66 -0.94 -0.90
CA SER A 11 -0.68 -0.74 -0.36
C SER A 11 -1.29 -2.11 -0.01
N THR A 12 -1.62 -2.31 1.27
CA THR A 12 -2.32 -3.48 1.78
C THR A 12 -3.69 -3.05 2.29
N TYR A 13 -4.73 -3.37 1.52
CA TYR A 13 -6.11 -3.05 1.84
C TYR A 13 -6.56 -3.75 3.13
N ASP A 14 -7.19 -2.99 4.02
CA ASP A 14 -7.80 -3.51 5.25
C ASP A 14 -9.32 -3.52 5.12
N ALA A 15 -9.85 -4.71 4.83
CA ALA A 15 -11.29 -4.92 4.66
C ALA A 15 -12.10 -4.67 5.94
N THR A 16 -11.48 -4.80 7.12
CA THR A 16 -12.18 -4.63 8.40
C THR A 16 -12.55 -3.18 8.67
N MET A 17 -11.86 -2.24 8.01
CA MET A 17 -12.05 -0.80 8.17
C MET A 17 -12.98 -0.19 7.11
N THR A 18 -13.45 -0.98 6.15
CA THR A 18 -14.32 -0.51 5.08
C THR A 18 -15.73 -0.23 5.58
N LYS A 19 -16.27 0.94 5.22
CA LYS A 19 -17.63 1.35 5.60
C LYS A 19 -18.35 2.04 4.46
N VAL A 20 -19.64 1.73 4.29
CA VAL A 20 -20.57 2.49 3.46
C VAL A 20 -21.31 3.49 4.34
N ILE A 21 -21.34 4.75 3.92
CA ILE A 21 -21.93 5.90 4.61
C ILE A 21 -23.01 6.46 3.68
N ASP A 22 -24.20 6.71 4.22
CA ASP A 22 -25.35 7.32 3.52
C ASP A 22 -25.71 6.66 2.18
N GLY A 23 -25.45 5.35 2.05
CA GLY A 23 -25.83 4.51 0.92
C GLY A 23 -24.92 4.58 -0.30
N ASN A 24 -24.05 5.61 -0.44
CA ASN A 24 -23.20 5.77 -1.63
C ASN A 24 -21.77 6.28 -1.38
N LEU A 25 -21.40 6.66 -0.16
CA LEU A 25 -20.02 7.06 0.16
C LEU A 25 -19.27 5.89 0.80
N VAL A 26 -18.17 5.45 0.19
CA VAL A 26 -17.37 4.34 0.72
C VAL A 26 -16.06 4.87 1.29
N LYS A 27 -15.82 4.60 2.58
CA LYS A 27 -14.52 4.76 3.21
C LYS A 27 -13.76 3.44 3.09
N VAL A 28 -12.58 3.49 2.49
CA VAL A 28 -11.62 2.37 2.45
C VAL A 28 -10.34 2.78 3.16
N CYS A 29 -9.66 1.81 3.78
CA CYS A 29 -8.36 2.03 4.41
C CYS A 29 -7.33 1.04 3.87
N SER A 30 -6.08 1.49 3.79
CA SER A 30 -4.95 0.69 3.36
C SER A 30 -3.73 1.08 4.18
N TRP A 31 -2.90 0.09 4.47
CA TRP A 31 -1.62 0.25 5.14
C TRP A 31 -0.46 0.10 4.17
N TYR A 32 0.61 0.82 4.43
CA TYR A 32 1.88 0.61 3.75
C TYR A 32 3.02 0.92 4.72
N ASP A 33 4.08 0.11 4.63
CA ASP A 33 5.34 0.44 5.28
C ASP A 33 5.99 1.58 4.47
N ASN A 34 6.02 2.78 5.05
CA ASN A 34 6.49 3.98 4.37
C ASN A 34 8.01 3.97 4.11
N GLU A 35 8.78 3.14 4.81
CA GLU A 35 10.22 2.99 4.59
C GLU A 35 10.49 1.81 3.65
N TRP A 36 10.00 0.63 4.01
CA TRP A 36 10.31 -0.62 3.31
C TRP A 36 9.56 -0.74 1.98
N GLY A 37 8.24 -0.51 1.99
CA GLY A 37 7.43 -0.59 0.78
C GLY A 37 7.87 0.43 -0.29
N PHE A 38 8.22 1.65 0.14
CA PHE A 38 8.76 2.68 -0.76
C PHE A 38 10.14 2.31 -1.30
N SER A 39 11.06 1.84 -0.44
CA SER A 39 12.42 1.46 -0.88
C SER A 39 12.41 0.35 -1.92
N ASN A 40 11.52 -0.64 -1.78
CA ASN A 40 11.35 -1.68 -2.80
C ASN A 40 10.84 -1.10 -4.14
N ARG A 41 9.92 -0.14 -4.12
CA ARG A 41 9.45 0.54 -5.36
C ARG A 41 10.54 1.35 -6.06
N MET A 42 11.50 1.91 -5.32
CA MET A 42 12.64 2.58 -5.95
C MET A 42 13.50 1.60 -6.76
N LEU A 43 13.72 0.39 -6.25
CA LEU A 43 14.45 -0.66 -6.96
C LEU A 43 13.66 -1.13 -8.20
N ASP A 44 12.36 -1.38 -8.06
CA ASP A 44 11.51 -1.76 -9.19
C ASP A 44 11.50 -0.69 -10.29
N THR A 45 11.43 0.59 -9.90
CA THR A 45 11.48 1.73 -10.82
C THR A 45 12.82 1.79 -11.55
N THR A 46 13.93 1.55 -10.84
CA THR A 46 15.27 1.51 -11.44
C THR A 46 15.38 0.37 -12.44
N LEU A 47 14.89 -0.82 -12.10
CA LEU A 47 14.88 -1.97 -13.00
C LEU A 47 14.02 -1.71 -14.23
N ALA A 48 12.84 -1.10 -14.06
CA ALA A 48 11.98 -0.71 -15.17
C ALA A 48 12.66 0.31 -16.10
N LEU A 49 13.37 1.28 -15.54
CA LEU A 49 14.12 2.29 -16.31
C LEU A 49 15.27 1.67 -17.11
N VAL A 50 16.03 0.73 -16.53
CA VAL A 50 17.15 0.06 -17.22
C VAL A 50 16.65 -0.84 -18.37
N ASN A 51 15.44 -1.38 -18.26
CA ASN A 51 14.85 -2.28 -19.25
C ASN A 51 14.01 -1.57 -20.32
N ALA A 52 13.88 -0.24 -20.27
CA ALA A 52 13.13 0.56 -21.24
C ALA A 52 13.96 0.89 -22.49
#